data_AF-A0A8H7ALH2-F1
#
_entry.id   AF-A0A8H7ALH2-F1
#
_cell.length_a   1.000
_cell.length_b   1.000
_cell.length_c   1.000
_cell.angle_alpha   90.00
_cell.angle_beta   90.00
_cell.angle_gamma   90.00
#
_symmetry.space_group_name_H-M   'P 1'
#
loop_
_entity.id
_entity.type
_entity.pdbx_description
1 polymer ?
#
loop_
_entity_poly.entity_id
_entity_poly.type
_entity_poly.pdbx_seq_one_letter_code
_entity_poly.pdbx_strand_id
1 'polypeptide(L)'
;MASNTWFIELLESERATFDDSPFPLPKHQNDAFTLCCELLREDQVSLAKRSKQRRSTRVQARTLLSDIFLGVGPEVFLLCTLSTSISKIASVALKGLVPELRRWWKAASHPHGLTETAKELCEANSISSLVVPIRKRQHSDVSNITGIPPPFCMAP
;
A
#
# COMPACT_ATOMS: atom_id res chain seq x y z
N MET A 1 -21.00 4.60 4.62
CA MET A 1 -19.73 4.05 4.07
C MET A 1 -18.78 5.23 3.99
N ALA A 2 -17.60 5.14 4.59
CA ALA A 2 -16.61 6.22 4.45
C ALA A 2 -16.15 6.21 2.99
N SER A 3 -16.65 7.16 2.19
CA SER A 3 -16.24 7.27 0.81
C SER A 3 -14.79 7.72 0.79
N ASN A 4 -13.90 6.92 0.21
CA ASN A 4 -12.49 7.28 0.04
C ASN A 4 -12.31 8.29 -1.12
N THR A 5 -13.33 9.08 -1.41
CA THR A 5 -13.40 10.03 -2.52
C THR A 5 -12.27 11.06 -2.43
N TRP A 6 -12.01 11.58 -1.23
CA TRP A 6 -10.89 12.51 -0.99
C TRP A 6 -9.54 11.91 -1.38
N PHE A 7 -9.37 10.59 -1.24
CA PHE A 7 -8.13 9.91 -1.57
C PHE A 7 -8.01 9.75 -3.09
N ILE A 8 -9.10 9.39 -3.76
CA ILE A 8 -9.13 9.30 -5.24
C ILE A 8 -8.89 10.67 -5.88
N GLU A 9 -9.51 11.73 -5.38
CA GLU A 9 -9.27 13.10 -5.84
C GLU A 9 -7.81 13.52 -5.68
N LEU A 10 -7.18 13.12 -4.57
CA LEU A 10 -5.78 13.38 -4.33
C LEU A 10 -4.88 12.64 -5.34
N LEU A 11 -5.18 11.36 -5.60
CA LEU A 11 -4.46 10.57 -6.61
C LEU A 11 -4.64 11.15 -8.02
N GLU A 12 -5.84 11.64 -8.34
CA GLU A 12 -6.13 12.28 -9.63
C GLU A 12 -5.37 13.60 -9.78
N SER A 13 -5.28 14.39 -8.72
CA SER A 13 -4.48 15.62 -8.71
C SER A 13 -3.00 15.34 -8.95
N GLU A 14 -2.44 14.30 -8.33
CA GLU A 14 -1.04 13.91 -8.55
C GLU A 14 -0.87 13.30 -9.95
N ARG A 15 -1.81 12.47 -10.41
CA ARG A 15 -1.80 11.90 -11.77
C ARG A 15 -1.75 13.00 -12.83
N ALA A 16 -2.48 14.09 -12.62
CA ALA A 16 -2.53 15.23 -13.53
C ALA A 16 -1.21 16.02 -13.61
N THR A 17 -0.26 15.81 -12.68
CA THR A 17 1.08 16.42 -12.78
C THR A 17 2.00 15.64 -13.72
N PHE A 18 1.65 14.40 -14.08
CA PHE A 18 2.40 13.61 -15.04
C PHE A 18 1.92 13.90 -16.46
N ASP A 19 2.87 14.14 -17.36
CA ASP A 19 2.66 14.20 -18.79
C ASP A 19 3.18 12.92 -19.47
N ASP A 20 3.22 12.92 -20.81
CA ASP A 20 3.74 11.79 -21.58
C ASP A 20 5.28 11.75 -21.62
N SER A 21 5.97 12.72 -21.02
CA SER A 21 7.42 12.74 -20.95
C SER A 21 7.90 11.98 -19.69
N PRO A 22 8.84 11.05 -19.83
CA PRO A 22 9.50 10.47 -18.67
C PRO A 22 10.34 11.57 -18.00
N PHE A 23 9.80 12.14 -16.93
CA PHE A 23 10.46 13.18 -16.16
C PHE A 23 11.13 12.57 -14.93
N PRO A 24 12.43 12.82 -14.70
CA PRO A 24 13.08 12.39 -13.46
C PRO A 24 12.37 13.05 -12.27
N LEU A 25 11.80 12.21 -11.39
CA LEU A 25 11.03 12.71 -10.25
C LEU A 25 11.83 13.76 -9.47
N PRO A 26 11.24 14.93 -9.18
CA PRO A 26 11.75 15.88 -8.21
C PRO A 26 12.25 15.18 -6.95
N LYS A 27 13.35 15.69 -6.38
CA LYS A 27 14.01 15.09 -5.21
C LYS A 27 13.04 14.76 -4.07
N HIS A 28 12.08 15.65 -3.78
CA HIS A 28 11.10 15.44 -2.72
C HIS A 28 10.16 14.25 -2.97
N GLN A 29 9.76 14.01 -4.24
CA GLN A 29 8.95 12.85 -4.64
C GLN A 29 9.78 11.56 -4.54
N ASN A 30 11.05 11.61 -4.94
CA ASN A 30 11.96 10.47 -4.79
C ASN A 30 12.22 10.13 -3.31
N ASP A 31 12.39 11.14 -2.45
CA ASP A 31 12.54 10.96 -1.00
C ASP A 31 11.26 10.32 -0.41
N ALA A 32 10.07 10.78 -0.82
CA ALA A 32 8.79 10.21 -0.37
C ALA A 32 8.60 8.75 -0.83
N PHE A 33 8.94 8.46 -2.07
CA PHE A 33 8.94 7.09 -2.60
C PHE A 33 9.92 6.20 -1.84
N THR A 34 11.15 6.67 -1.63
CA THR A 34 12.19 5.95 -0.88
C THR A 34 11.74 5.63 0.53
N LEU A 35 11.11 6.58 1.24
CA LEU A 35 10.55 6.35 2.57
C LEU A 35 9.48 5.25 2.57
N CYS A 36 8.65 5.18 1.53
CA CYS A 36 7.66 4.11 1.39
C CYS A 36 8.30 2.75 1.08
N CYS A 37 9.37 2.73 0.28
CA CYS A 37 10.15 1.52 0.03
C CYS A 37 10.83 0.99 1.30
N GLU A 38 11.44 1.88 2.09
CA GLU A 38 12.02 1.53 3.39
C GLU A 38 10.95 0.97 4.34
N LEU A 39 9.76 1.59 4.38
CA LEU A 39 8.63 1.10 5.15
C LEU A 39 8.24 -0.35 4.75
N LEU A 40 8.25 -0.68 3.45
CA LEU A 40 7.97 -2.04 2.97
C LEU A 40 9.08 -3.03 3.35
N ARG A 41 10.34 -2.58 3.42
CA ARG A 41 11.50 -3.38 3.82
C ARG A 41 11.62 -3.57 5.33
N GLU A 42 11.00 -2.73 6.16
CA GLU A 42 11.08 -2.85 7.61
C GLU A 42 10.74 -4.27 8.07
N ASP A 43 11.53 -4.80 8.99
CA ASP A 43 11.32 -6.13 9.54
C ASP A 43 10.57 -6.05 10.89
N GLN A 44 10.13 -7.20 11.42
CA GLN A 44 9.37 -7.23 12.67
C GLN A 44 10.22 -6.78 13.87
N VAL A 45 11.54 -6.95 13.83
CA VAL A 45 12.44 -6.50 14.90
C VAL A 45 12.53 -4.97 14.92
N SER A 46 12.61 -4.33 13.76
CA SER A 46 12.57 -2.87 13.66
C SER A 46 11.23 -2.28 14.09
N LEU A 47 10.12 -2.95 13.77
CA LEU A 47 8.78 -2.56 14.19
C LEU A 47 8.54 -2.75 15.71
N ALA A 48 9.12 -3.79 16.31
CA ALA A 48 9.00 -4.08 17.73
C ALA A 48 9.62 -2.99 18.62
N LYS A 49 10.68 -2.32 18.14
CA LYS A 49 11.35 -1.20 18.82
C LYS A 49 10.50 0.08 18.89
N ARG A 50 9.37 0.13 18.18
CA ARG A 50 8.49 1.31 18.11
C ARG A 50 7.28 1.18 19.03
N SER A 51 6.73 2.32 19.43
CA SER A 51 5.47 2.39 20.20
C SER A 51 4.32 1.70 19.45
N LYS A 52 3.34 1.17 20.21
CA LYS A 52 2.20 0.43 19.66
C LYS A 52 1.47 1.20 18.55
N GLN A 53 1.23 2.50 18.76
CA GLN A 53 0.55 3.36 17.78
C GLN A 53 1.35 3.53 16.48
N ARG A 54 2.66 3.80 16.58
CA ARG A 54 3.54 3.95 15.39
C ARG A 54 3.65 2.63 14.63
N ARG A 55 3.73 1.51 15.35
CA ARG A 55 3.72 0.16 14.76
C ARG A 55 2.44 -0.10 13.98
N SER A 56 1.28 0.14 14.59
CA SER A 56 -0.02 -0.05 13.95
C SER A 56 -0.16 0.78 12.68
N THR A 57 0.22 2.07 12.74
CA THR A 57 0.19 2.98 11.59
C THR A 57 1.02 2.43 10.42
N ARG A 58 2.26 1.98 10.73
CA ARG A 58 3.16 1.44 9.71
C ARG A 58 2.66 0.12 9.12
N VAL A 59 2.12 -0.77 9.94
CA VAL A 59 1.53 -2.04 9.47
C VAL A 59 0.32 -1.79 8.57
N GLN A 60 -0.56 -0.84 8.93
CA GLN A 60 -1.72 -0.46 8.10
C GLN A 60 -1.28 0.13 6.77
N ALA A 61 -0.33 1.08 6.77
CA ALA A 61 0.18 1.67 5.54
C ALA A 61 0.83 0.61 4.63
N ARG A 62 1.62 -0.33 5.18
CA ARG A 62 2.23 -1.43 4.40
C ARG A 62 1.17 -2.33 3.78
N THR A 63 0.14 -2.65 4.55
CA THR A 63 -0.98 -3.48 4.11
C THR A 63 -1.66 -2.82 2.92
N LEU A 64 -2.01 -1.54 3.08
CA LEU A 64 -2.67 -0.77 2.04
C LEU A 64 -1.84 -0.66 0.77
N LEU A 65 -0.56 -0.30 0.90
CA LEU A 65 0.35 -0.19 -0.24
C LEU A 65 0.54 -1.53 -0.95
N SER A 66 0.64 -2.63 -0.21
CA SER A 66 0.77 -3.98 -0.79
C SER A 66 -0.51 -4.39 -1.54
N ASP A 67 -1.67 -4.10 -0.97
CA ASP A 67 -2.97 -4.40 -1.57
C ASP A 67 -3.22 -3.57 -2.84
N ILE A 68 -2.79 -2.30 -2.86
CA ILE A 68 -2.87 -1.44 -4.04
C ILE A 68 -1.94 -1.95 -5.14
N PHE A 69 -0.69 -2.26 -4.80
CA PHE A 69 0.27 -2.78 -5.78
C PHE A 69 -0.21 -4.10 -6.41
N LEU A 70 -0.67 -5.05 -5.60
CA LEU A 70 -1.14 -6.36 -6.07
C LEU A 70 -2.53 -6.31 -6.71
N GLY A 71 -3.38 -5.38 -6.25
CA GLY A 71 -4.79 -5.32 -6.63
C GLY A 71 -5.09 -4.35 -7.77
N VAL A 72 -4.24 -3.35 -7.99
CA VAL A 72 -4.45 -2.29 -8.99
C VAL A 72 -3.23 -2.20 -9.93
N GLY A 73 -2.04 -1.97 -9.38
CA GLY A 73 -0.80 -1.94 -10.16
C GLY A 73 0.27 -0.98 -9.63
N PRO A 74 1.44 -0.95 -10.30
CA PRO A 74 2.60 -0.14 -9.89
C PRO A 74 2.37 1.38 -10.05
N GLU A 75 1.57 1.80 -11.03
CA GLU A 75 1.27 3.21 -11.29
C GLU A 75 0.51 3.84 -10.12
N VAL A 76 -0.59 3.20 -9.71
CA VAL A 76 -1.40 3.67 -8.57
C VAL A 76 -0.63 3.54 -7.27
N PHE A 77 0.23 2.53 -7.14
CA PHE A 77 1.16 2.43 -6.01
C PHE A 77 2.09 3.65 -5.96
N LEU A 78 2.74 4.01 -7.08
CA LEU A 78 3.59 5.20 -7.15
C LEU A 78 2.80 6.45 -6.76
N LEU A 79 1.64 6.70 -7.38
CA LEU A 79 0.79 7.84 -7.04
C LEU A 79 0.48 7.91 -5.55
N CYS A 80 0.18 6.79 -4.90
CA CYS A 80 -0.08 6.74 -3.46
C CYS A 80 1.12 7.19 -2.62
N THR A 81 2.34 6.81 -3.02
CA THR A 81 3.58 7.20 -2.32
C THR A 81 3.92 8.68 -2.48
N LEU A 82 3.53 9.29 -3.60
CA LEU A 82 3.81 10.70 -3.90
C LEU A 82 2.75 11.63 -3.31
N SER A 83 1.49 11.21 -3.38
CA SER A 83 0.33 12.03 -3.03
C SER A 83 0.23 12.39 -1.55
N THR A 84 0.74 11.53 -0.64
CA THR A 84 0.45 11.68 0.79
C THR A 84 1.45 10.99 1.71
N SER A 85 1.46 11.39 2.99
CA SER A 85 2.33 10.80 4.01
C SER A 85 1.83 9.44 4.51
N ILE A 86 2.76 8.62 5.03
CA ILE A 86 2.50 7.28 5.60
C ILE A 86 1.36 7.29 6.63
N SER A 87 1.26 8.32 7.47
CA SER A 87 0.20 8.42 8.47
C SER A 87 -1.18 8.60 7.85
N LYS A 88 -1.28 9.39 6.78
CA LYS A 88 -2.53 9.57 6.03
C LYS A 88 -2.88 8.30 5.26
N ILE A 89 -1.90 7.62 4.65
CA ILE A 89 -2.08 6.31 4.01
C ILE A 89 -2.68 5.31 5.02
N ALA A 90 -2.14 5.23 6.23
CA ALA A 90 -2.65 4.34 7.28
C ALA A 90 -4.09 4.65 7.72
N SER A 91 -4.54 5.91 7.55
CA SER A 91 -5.89 6.33 7.93
C SER A 91 -6.97 5.98 6.88
N VAL A 92 -6.57 5.59 5.66
CA VAL A 92 -7.51 5.25 4.59
C VAL A 92 -8.20 3.92 4.91
N ALA A 93 -9.51 3.88 4.69
CA ALA A 93 -10.29 2.68 4.92
C ALA A 93 -9.99 1.62 3.83
N LEU A 94 -9.31 0.54 4.20
CA LEU A 94 -8.98 -0.60 3.32
C LEU A 94 -10.22 -1.25 2.67
N LYS A 95 -11.33 -1.34 3.42
CA LYS A 95 -12.52 -2.08 3.00
C LYS A 95 -13.17 -1.43 1.78
N GLY A 96 -13.11 -2.11 0.64
CA GLY A 96 -13.73 -1.66 -0.61
C GLY A 96 -12.88 -0.68 -1.43
N LEU A 97 -11.74 -0.23 -0.91
CA LEU A 97 -10.87 0.72 -1.61
C LEU A 97 -10.27 0.12 -2.88
N VAL A 98 -9.70 -1.09 -2.83
CA VAL A 98 -9.06 -1.70 -4.02
C VAL A 98 -10.03 -1.84 -5.20
N PRO A 99 -11.27 -2.34 -5.04
CA PRO A 99 -12.28 -2.30 -6.10
C PRO A 99 -12.65 -0.90 -6.59
N GLU A 100 -12.63 0.11 -5.71
CA GLU A 100 -12.91 1.50 -6.06
C GLU A 100 -11.78 2.11 -6.89
N LEU A 101 -10.53 1.99 -6.42
CA LEU A 101 -9.33 2.38 -7.13
C LEU A 101 -9.20 1.69 -8.48
N ARG A 102 -9.51 0.39 -8.55
CA ARG A 102 -9.50 -0.34 -9.83
C ARG A 102 -10.52 0.21 -10.82
N ARG A 103 -11.70 0.62 -10.35
CA ARG A 103 -12.74 1.23 -11.20
C ARG A 103 -12.31 2.61 -11.69
N TRP A 104 -11.79 3.44 -10.78
CA TRP A 104 -11.25 4.75 -11.13
C TRP A 104 -10.08 4.62 -12.13
N TRP A 105 -9.09 3.78 -11.84
CA TRP A 105 -7.90 3.63 -12.69
C TRP A 105 -8.24 3.21 -14.11
N LYS A 106 -9.19 2.29 -14.28
CA LYS A 106 -9.68 1.88 -15.60
C LYS A 106 -10.28 3.02 -16.44
N ALA A 107 -10.83 4.05 -15.79
CA ALA A 107 -11.43 5.20 -16.44
C ALA A 107 -10.47 6.41 -16.55
N ALA A 108 -9.40 6.42 -15.75
CA ALA A 108 -8.41 7.49 -15.75
C ALA A 108 -7.51 7.41 -16.99
N SER A 109 -6.90 8.54 -17.33
CA SER A 109 -5.82 8.56 -18.33
C SER A 109 -4.54 7.97 -17.72
N HIS A 110 -3.77 7.27 -18.55
CA HIS A 110 -2.51 6.62 -18.17
C HIS A 110 -1.35 7.30 -18.91
N PRO A 111 -0.84 8.43 -18.40
CA PRO A 111 0.26 9.16 -19.04
C PRO A 111 1.48 8.25 -19.20
N HIS A 112 2.13 8.30 -20.35
CA HIS A 112 3.25 7.40 -20.63
C HIS A 112 4.40 7.56 -19.63
N GLY A 113 4.70 8.81 -19.24
CA GLY A 113 5.73 9.12 -18.26
C GLY A 113 5.46 8.51 -16.88
N LEU A 114 4.19 8.43 -16.46
CA LEU A 114 3.81 7.77 -15.21
C LEU A 114 4.03 6.25 -15.29
N THR A 115 3.62 5.62 -16.38
CA THR A 115 3.80 4.18 -16.59
C THR A 115 5.27 3.79 -16.57
N GLU A 116 6.11 4.53 -17.30
CA GLU A 116 7.54 4.26 -17.39
C GLU A 116 8.24 4.49 -16.05
N THR A 117 7.99 5.64 -15.41
CA THR A 117 8.56 5.96 -14.09
C THR A 117 8.17 4.94 -13.02
N ALA A 118 6.89 4.55 -12.98
CA ALA A 118 6.40 3.57 -12.03
C ALA A 118 7.07 2.20 -12.23
N LYS A 119 7.22 1.78 -13.49
CA LYS A 119 7.89 0.54 -13.83
C LYS A 119 9.35 0.56 -13.39
N GLU A 120 10.12 1.56 -13.81
CA GLU A 120 11.55 1.68 -13.50
C GLU A 120 11.80 1.68 -11.99
N LEU A 121 11.06 2.51 -11.24
CA LEU A 121 11.23 2.61 -9.80
C LEU A 121 10.84 1.32 -9.06
N CYS A 122 9.73 0.70 -9.47
CA CYS A 122 9.25 -0.52 -8.82
C CYS A 122 10.18 -1.71 -9.09
N GLU A 123 10.73 -1.80 -10.30
CA GLU A 123 11.72 -2.82 -10.68
C GLU A 123 13.05 -2.58 -9.95
N ALA A 124 13.58 -1.34 -9.98
CA ALA A 124 14.82 -0.98 -9.30
C ALA A 124 14.78 -1.26 -7.79
N ASN A 125 13.60 -1.15 -7.17
CA ASN A 125 13.41 -1.40 -5.74
C ASN A 125 12.89 -2.80 -5.41
N SER A 126 12.68 -3.65 -6.43
CA SER A 126 12.12 -5.00 -6.30
C SER A 126 10.81 -5.03 -5.50
N ILE A 127 9.90 -4.06 -5.73
CA ILE A 127 8.66 -3.91 -4.94
C ILE A 127 7.82 -5.18 -4.95
N SER A 128 7.72 -5.85 -6.11
CA SER A 128 6.99 -7.11 -6.27
C SER A 128 7.43 -8.19 -5.28
N SER A 129 8.72 -8.30 -4.97
CA SER A 129 9.23 -9.30 -4.01
C SER A 129 8.96 -8.92 -2.55
N LEU A 130 8.78 -7.62 -2.26
CA LEU A 130 8.49 -7.10 -0.92
C LEU A 130 7.01 -7.23 -0.54
N VAL A 131 6.08 -7.07 -1.51
CA VAL A 131 4.64 -7.06 -1.23
C VAL A 131 4.03 -8.47 -1.12
N VAL A 132 4.57 -9.46 -1.84
CA VAL A 132 4.06 -10.85 -1.82
C VAL A 132 4.13 -11.49 -0.41
N PRO A 133 5.24 -11.38 0.34
CA PRO A 133 5.33 -11.90 1.71
C PRO A 133 4.38 -11.20 2.69
N ILE A 134 4.14 -9.89 2.51
CA ILE A 134 3.28 -9.10 3.40
C ILE A 134 1.84 -9.64 3.35
N ARG A 135 1.32 -9.90 2.14
CA ARG A 135 -0.02 -10.48 1.98
C ARG A 135 -0.12 -11.91 2.52
N LYS A 136 0.93 -12.73 2.35
CA LYS A 136 0.95 -14.11 2.87
C LYS A 136 0.84 -14.15 4.39
N ARG A 137 1.57 -13.28 5.12
CA ARG A 137 1.52 -13.21 6.59
C ARG A 137 0.12 -12.89 7.13
N GLN A 138 -0.67 -12.10 6.40
CA GLN A 138 -2.03 -11.76 6.81
C GLN A 138 -3.00 -12.94 6.67
N HIS A 139 -2.82 -13.78 5.65
CA HIS A 139 -3.65 -14.98 5.47
C HIS A 139 -3.35 -16.06 6.52
N SER A 140 -2.10 -16.14 7.00
CA SER A 140 -1.70 -17.04 8.09
C SER A 140 -2.33 -16.66 9.44
N ASP A 141 -2.48 -15.36 9.73
CA ASP A 141 -2.96 -14.88 11.04
C ASP A 141 -4.48 -15.09 11.21
N VAL A 142 -5.27 -14.94 10.13
CA VAL A 142 -6.73 -15.17 10.18
C VAL A 142 -7.09 -16.64 10.40
N SER A 143 -6.23 -17.56 9.98
CA SER A 143 -6.50 -19.01 10.09
C SER A 143 -6.31 -19.57 11.51
N ASN A 144 -5.73 -18.79 12.44
CA ASN A 144 -5.46 -19.23 13.81
C ASN A 144 -6.44 -18.69 14.87
N ILE A 145 -7.46 -17.89 14.48
CA ILE A 145 -8.43 -17.31 15.43
C ILE A 145 -9.67 -18.19 15.64
N THR A 146 -9.81 -19.29 14.89
CA THR A 146 -10.82 -20.34 15.19
C THR A 146 -10.18 -21.50 15.94
N GLY A 147 -9.41 -21.19 16.99
CA GLY A 147 -9.09 -22.15 18.05
C GLY A 147 -10.32 -22.31 18.96
N ILE A 148 -11.35 -22.98 18.47
CA ILE A 148 -12.40 -23.52 19.34
C ILE A 148 -11.75 -24.72 20.07
N PRO A 149 -11.53 -24.67 21.39
CA PRO A 149 -11.10 -25.85 22.12
C PRO A 149 -12.25 -26.88 22.10
N PRO A 150 -11.97 -28.18 21.88
CA PRO A 150 -12.99 -29.20 22.01
C PRO A 150 -13.53 -29.21 23.46
N PRO A 151 -14.84 -29.43 23.65
CA PRO A 151 -15.40 -29.54 24.99
C PRO A 151 -14.83 -30.80 25.64
N PHE A 152 -13.98 -30.60 26.65
CA PHE A 152 -13.67 -31.62 27.64
C PHE A 152 -14.97 -32.00 28.36
N CYS A 153 -15.60 -33.09 27.94
CA CYS A 153 -16.59 -33.77 28.75
C CYS A 153 -15.88 -34.79 29.63
N MET A 154 -15.65 -34.40 30.90
CA MET A 154 -15.35 -35.30 32.01
C MET A 154 -16.54 -36.22 32.25
N ALA A 155 -16.29 -37.52 32.27
CA ALA A 155 -17.14 -38.51 32.92
C ALA A 155 -16.89 -38.49 34.44
N PRO A 156 -17.93 -38.72 35.23
CA PRO A 156 -17.84 -39.64 36.36
C PRO A 156 -18.73 -40.88 36.17
#